data_AF-A0A926XEW0-F1
#
_entry.id   AF-A0A926XEW0-F1
#
_cell.length_a   1.000
_cell.length_b   1.000
_cell.length_c   1.000
_cell.angle_alpha   90.00
_cell.angle_beta   90.00
_cell.angle_gamma   90.00
#
_symmetry.space_group_name_H-M   'P 1'
#
loop_
_entity.id
_entity.type
_entity.pdbx_description
1 polymer ?
#
loop_
_entity_poly.entity_id
_entity_poly.type
_entity_poly.pdbx_seq_one_letter_code
_entity_poly.pdbx_strand_id
1 'polypeptide(L)'
;MNKVASKDSKEQILEAFKQLIADKKRIESKIATKEQEAEKEKNKEVLQAASTYTIDSIVKGLADLQLEFGGIVFGLSAKLTGETSKLDELKRALDIETQHLQELQQIRVVADALHILTQGHQENLKSLEQKIASEREALEKQQSTIRKSWQKEQEEFETTLQEQNALLTAERQREVEEYQYDLERTRKIETDEYEEIKRNLERELQQSEKEKEKQWSERENSLTKRQAEFTEHQKKIEGFPKELEDAVKKAREEAIKDVHQDAKVQADLYEKEWEATKQANEFKIQSLEQTIQKQSEQITEMTAQLQAALKQAQDIAMRAFDNSSAKLTGTEKRN
;
A
#
# COMPACT_ATOMS: atom_id res chain seq x y z
N MET A 1 -101.96 -125.35 -83.33
CA MET A 1 -102.03 -126.69 -82.72
C MET A 1 -102.88 -126.57 -81.45
N ASN A 2 -104.21 -126.61 -81.51
CA ASN A 2 -105.11 -127.77 -81.60
C ASN A 2 -104.89 -128.88 -80.55
N LYS A 3 -105.71 -128.86 -79.50
CA LYS A 3 -106.33 -130.04 -78.85
C LYS A 3 -107.66 -129.54 -78.25
N VAL A 4 -108.75 -129.55 -79.04
CA VAL A 4 -109.77 -130.63 -79.08
C VAL A 4 -110.35 -130.83 -77.67
N ALA A 5 -111.47 -130.22 -77.29
CA ALA A 5 -112.85 -130.44 -77.77
C ALA A 5 -113.35 -131.89 -77.64
N SER A 6 -114.56 -132.02 -77.08
CA SER A 6 -115.48 -133.16 -77.18
C SER A 6 -115.22 -134.36 -76.26
N LYS A 7 -116.22 -134.67 -75.44
CA LYS A 7 -117.33 -135.51 -75.92
C LYS A 7 -118.62 -135.09 -75.24
N ASP A 8 -119.29 -134.12 -75.85
CA ASP A 8 -120.73 -134.00 -75.75
C ASP A 8 -121.34 -135.27 -76.38
N SER A 9 -121.92 -136.13 -75.56
CA SER A 9 -122.90 -137.11 -76.06
C SER A 9 -124.10 -136.30 -76.55
N LYS A 10 -124.71 -136.70 -77.66
CA LYS A 10 -125.96 -136.10 -78.18
C LYS A 10 -127.05 -135.95 -77.09
N GLU A 11 -127.00 -136.76 -76.04
CA GLU A 11 -127.86 -136.64 -74.86
C GLU A 11 -127.65 -135.35 -74.07
N GLN A 12 -126.40 -134.88 -73.88
CA GLN A 12 -126.12 -133.62 -73.20
C GLN A 12 -126.50 -132.40 -74.03
N ILE A 13 -126.44 -132.46 -75.36
CA ILE A 13 -126.93 -131.36 -76.21
C ILE A 13 -128.47 -131.32 -76.19
N LEU A 14 -129.15 -132.48 -76.13
CA LEU A 14 -130.60 -132.53 -75.97
C LEU A 14 -131.06 -132.20 -74.54
N GLU A 15 -130.31 -132.56 -73.52
CA GLU A 15 -130.54 -132.15 -72.12
C GLU A 15 -130.25 -130.68 -71.93
N ALA A 16 -129.14 -130.15 -72.47
CA ALA A 16 -128.85 -128.72 -72.47
C ALA A 16 -129.91 -127.94 -73.26
N PHE A 17 -130.43 -128.48 -74.36
CA PHE A 17 -131.52 -127.86 -75.12
C PHE A 17 -132.87 -127.94 -74.39
N LYS A 18 -133.17 -129.05 -73.70
CA LYS A 18 -134.35 -129.17 -72.83
C LYS A 18 -134.24 -128.30 -71.58
N GLN A 19 -133.05 -128.19 -70.98
CA GLN A 19 -132.74 -127.26 -69.89
C GLN A 19 -132.88 -125.82 -70.37
N LEU A 20 -132.42 -125.47 -71.58
CA LEU A 20 -132.63 -124.14 -72.16
C LEU A 20 -134.10 -123.80 -72.41
N ILE A 21 -134.92 -124.77 -72.83
CA ILE A 21 -136.37 -124.58 -72.99
C ILE A 21 -137.06 -124.47 -71.62
N ALA A 22 -136.62 -125.24 -70.61
CA ALA A 22 -137.12 -125.16 -69.25
C ALA A 22 -136.73 -123.82 -68.57
N ASP A 23 -135.52 -123.32 -68.82
CA ASP A 23 -135.03 -122.04 -68.32
C ASP A 23 -135.76 -120.88 -69.01
N LYS A 24 -136.00 -120.94 -70.33
CA LYS A 24 -136.82 -119.93 -71.03
C LYS A 24 -138.26 -119.88 -70.53
N LYS A 25 -138.89 -121.03 -70.25
CA LYS A 25 -140.25 -121.07 -69.68
C LYS A 25 -140.34 -120.59 -68.23
N ARG A 26 -139.23 -120.61 -67.46
CA ARG A 26 -139.19 -120.03 -66.11
C ARG A 26 -138.91 -118.53 -66.09
N ILE A 27 -138.27 -117.99 -67.12
CA ILE A 27 -138.02 -116.54 -67.26
C ILE A 27 -139.30 -115.78 -67.63
N GLU A 28 -140.34 -116.45 -68.16
CA GLU A 28 -141.60 -115.80 -68.59
C GLU A 28 -142.69 -115.67 -67.50
N SER A 29 -142.49 -116.15 -66.27
CA SER A 29 -143.59 -116.18 -65.28
C SER A 29 -143.20 -115.81 -63.85
N LYS A 30 -142.29 -114.84 -63.66
CA LYS A 30 -142.13 -114.13 -62.38
C LYS A 30 -141.80 -112.65 -62.61
N ILE A 31 -142.81 -111.82 -62.37
CA ILE A 31 -142.81 -110.46 -61.84
C ILE A 31 -141.51 -109.67 -62.08
N ALA A 32 -141.64 -108.68 -62.95
CA ALA A 32 -140.68 -107.61 -63.19
C ALA A 32 -140.29 -106.89 -61.89
N THR A 33 -139.03 -107.05 -61.49
CA THR A 33 -138.33 -106.11 -60.61
C THR A 33 -137.61 -105.08 -61.48
N LYS A 34 -137.78 -103.80 -61.16
CA LYS A 34 -137.07 -102.65 -61.75
C LYS A 34 -135.54 -102.83 -61.80
N GLU A 35 -135.00 -103.77 -61.02
CA GLU A 35 -133.59 -104.15 -60.99
C GLU A 35 -133.13 -104.92 -62.23
N GLN A 36 -133.95 -105.75 -62.87
CA GLN A 36 -133.52 -106.54 -64.04
C GLN A 36 -133.68 -105.83 -65.39
N GLU A 37 -134.60 -104.87 -65.49
CA GLU A 37 -134.61 -103.90 -66.61
C GLU A 37 -133.50 -102.87 -66.44
N ALA A 38 -133.24 -102.40 -65.21
CA ALA A 38 -132.06 -101.57 -64.92
C ALA A 38 -130.74 -102.32 -65.10
N GLU A 39 -130.66 -103.63 -64.85
CA GLU A 39 -129.48 -104.44 -65.18
C GLU A 39 -129.37 -104.72 -66.67
N LYS A 40 -130.46 -104.84 -67.44
CA LYS A 40 -130.37 -104.95 -68.91
C LYS A 40 -130.03 -103.61 -69.57
N GLU A 41 -130.52 -102.49 -69.04
CA GLU A 41 -130.09 -101.16 -69.45
C GLU A 41 -128.65 -100.90 -69.00
N LYS A 42 -128.26 -101.19 -67.76
CA LYS A 42 -126.85 -101.13 -67.33
C LYS A 42 -125.97 -102.07 -68.14
N ASN A 43 -126.41 -103.27 -68.47
CA ASN A 43 -125.63 -104.19 -69.29
C ASN A 43 -125.55 -103.73 -70.75
N LYS A 44 -126.58 -103.04 -71.28
CA LYS A 44 -126.50 -102.35 -72.58
C LYS A 44 -125.62 -101.11 -72.53
N GLU A 45 -125.65 -100.32 -71.46
CA GLU A 45 -124.77 -99.17 -71.22
C GLU A 45 -123.33 -99.63 -71.02
N VAL A 46 -123.10 -100.74 -70.32
CA VAL A 46 -121.78 -101.36 -70.14
C VAL A 46 -121.29 -101.99 -71.45
N LEU A 47 -122.17 -102.61 -72.26
CA LEU A 47 -121.79 -103.09 -73.59
C LEU A 47 -121.56 -101.94 -74.58
N GLN A 48 -122.30 -100.83 -74.49
CA GLN A 48 -122.03 -99.61 -75.27
C GLN A 48 -120.73 -98.95 -74.81
N ALA A 49 -120.52 -98.77 -73.51
CA ALA A 49 -119.28 -98.25 -72.93
C ALA A 49 -118.07 -99.16 -73.27
N ALA A 50 -118.25 -100.49 -73.23
CA ALA A 50 -117.24 -101.46 -73.64
C ALA A 50 -116.96 -101.46 -75.13
N SER A 51 -117.95 -101.17 -75.97
CA SER A 51 -117.75 -100.98 -77.42
C SER A 51 -117.06 -99.65 -77.77
N THR A 52 -117.14 -98.63 -76.90
CA THR A 52 -116.32 -97.41 -76.99
C THR A 52 -114.93 -97.56 -76.38
N TYR A 53 -114.71 -98.58 -75.54
CA TYR A 53 -113.37 -99.01 -75.09
C TYR A 53 -112.67 -99.82 -76.19
N THR A 54 -112.28 -99.14 -77.26
CA THR A 54 -111.33 -99.65 -78.25
C THR A 54 -109.94 -99.67 -77.64
N ILE A 55 -109.06 -100.56 -78.11
CA ILE A 55 -107.63 -100.60 -77.69
C ILE A 55 -107.02 -99.19 -77.76
N ASP A 56 -107.44 -98.39 -78.74
CA ASP A 56 -107.00 -97.01 -78.94
C ASP A 56 -107.48 -96.03 -77.84
N SER A 57 -108.66 -96.21 -77.24
CA SER A 57 -109.15 -95.32 -76.18
C SER A 57 -108.59 -95.69 -74.80
N ILE A 58 -108.30 -96.98 -74.56
CA ILE A 58 -107.56 -97.40 -73.36
C ILE A 58 -106.09 -96.98 -73.46
N VAL A 59 -105.47 -97.11 -74.63
CA VAL A 59 -104.11 -96.63 -74.87
C VAL A 59 -104.03 -95.10 -74.79
N LYS A 60 -105.04 -94.36 -75.29
CA LYS A 60 -105.15 -92.92 -75.05
C LYS A 60 -105.32 -92.56 -73.59
N GLY A 61 -106.21 -93.23 -72.86
CA GLY A 61 -106.39 -92.97 -71.42
C GLY A 61 -105.14 -93.29 -70.59
N LEU A 62 -104.42 -94.36 -70.95
CA LEU A 62 -103.14 -94.70 -70.33
C LEU A 62 -102.04 -93.68 -70.70
N ALA A 63 -102.02 -93.21 -71.95
CA ALA A 63 -101.11 -92.17 -72.40
C ALA A 63 -101.40 -90.81 -71.75
N ASP A 64 -102.67 -90.44 -71.59
CA ASP A 64 -103.12 -89.23 -70.89
C ASP A 64 -102.76 -89.30 -69.40
N LEU A 65 -102.96 -90.45 -68.75
CA LEU A 65 -102.54 -90.67 -67.36
C LEU A 65 -101.01 -90.59 -67.22
N GLN A 66 -100.26 -91.14 -68.18
CA GLN A 66 -98.81 -91.06 -68.20
C GLN A 66 -98.33 -89.61 -68.43
N LEU A 67 -99.08 -88.82 -69.21
CA LEU A 67 -98.84 -87.38 -69.43
C LEU A 67 -99.17 -86.55 -68.19
N GLU A 68 -100.30 -86.80 -67.52
CA GLU A 68 -100.68 -86.12 -66.27
C GLU A 68 -99.73 -86.48 -65.14
N PHE A 69 -99.37 -87.76 -64.99
CA PHE A 69 -98.39 -88.18 -63.99
C PHE A 69 -97.02 -87.58 -64.28
N GLY A 70 -96.59 -87.54 -65.55
CA GLY A 70 -95.39 -86.82 -65.99
C GLY A 70 -95.46 -85.33 -65.66
N GLY A 71 -96.61 -84.68 -65.85
CA GLY A 71 -96.85 -83.27 -65.54
C GLY A 71 -96.84 -82.96 -64.05
N ILE A 72 -97.44 -83.82 -63.21
CA ILE A 72 -97.42 -83.67 -61.75
C ILE A 72 -96.02 -83.94 -61.20
N VAL A 73 -95.31 -84.96 -61.70
CA VAL A 73 -93.92 -85.25 -61.32
C VAL A 73 -93.00 -84.11 -61.77
N PHE A 74 -93.19 -83.57 -62.97
CA PHE A 74 -92.43 -82.41 -63.44
C PHE A 74 -92.76 -81.15 -62.61
N GLY A 75 -94.01 -80.91 -62.27
CA GLY A 75 -94.43 -79.79 -61.42
C GLY A 75 -93.91 -79.92 -59.98
N LEU A 76 -93.90 -81.13 -59.42
CA LEU A 76 -93.32 -81.42 -58.11
C LEU A 76 -91.80 -81.27 -58.15
N SER A 77 -91.14 -81.76 -59.20
CA SER A 77 -89.71 -81.55 -59.43
C SER A 77 -89.39 -80.07 -59.54
N ALA A 78 -90.13 -79.30 -60.36
CA ALA A 78 -89.92 -77.86 -60.52
C ALA A 78 -90.13 -77.09 -59.21
N LYS A 79 -91.14 -77.45 -58.41
CA LYS A 79 -91.34 -76.90 -57.06
C LYS A 79 -90.21 -77.29 -56.11
N LEU A 80 -89.78 -78.55 -56.10
CA LEU A 80 -88.68 -79.03 -55.27
C LEU A 80 -87.36 -78.34 -55.65
N THR A 81 -87.08 -78.17 -56.95
CA THR A 81 -85.93 -77.42 -57.46
C THR A 81 -86.02 -75.95 -57.07
N GLY A 82 -87.20 -75.33 -57.14
CA GLY A 82 -87.43 -73.95 -56.69
C GLY A 82 -87.28 -73.78 -55.17
N GLU A 83 -87.74 -74.73 -54.36
CA GLU A 83 -87.51 -74.70 -52.91
C GLU A 83 -86.05 -75.00 -52.56
N THR A 84 -85.36 -75.84 -53.33
CA THR A 84 -83.92 -76.09 -53.17
C THR A 84 -83.10 -74.85 -53.53
N SER A 85 -83.45 -74.13 -54.60
CA SER A 85 -82.77 -72.88 -54.96
C SER A 85 -83.00 -71.79 -53.91
N LYS A 86 -84.21 -71.66 -53.36
CA LYS A 86 -84.48 -70.77 -52.22
C LYS A 86 -83.68 -71.16 -50.98
N LEU A 87 -83.56 -72.45 -50.69
CA LEU A 87 -82.74 -72.94 -49.58
C LEU A 87 -81.26 -72.57 -49.79
N ASP A 88 -80.74 -72.71 -51.02
CA ASP A 88 -79.36 -72.34 -51.35
C ASP A 88 -79.12 -70.83 -51.27
N GLU A 89 -80.08 -70.01 -51.71
CA GLU A 89 -80.05 -68.56 -51.55
C GLU A 89 -80.06 -68.16 -50.07
N LEU A 90 -80.92 -68.78 -49.24
CA LEU A 90 -80.98 -68.53 -47.80
C LEU A 90 -79.69 -68.95 -47.09
N LYS A 91 -79.09 -70.08 -47.48
CA LYS A 91 -77.78 -70.50 -46.95
C LYS A 91 -76.69 -69.50 -47.30
N ARG A 92 -76.64 -69.03 -48.56
CA ARG A 92 -75.67 -67.99 -48.97
C ARG A 92 -75.91 -66.67 -48.24
N ALA A 93 -77.15 -66.26 -48.06
CA ALA A 93 -77.47 -65.06 -47.29
C ALA A 93 -77.06 -65.20 -45.82
N LEU A 94 -77.26 -66.38 -45.21
CA LEU A 94 -76.78 -66.68 -43.86
C LEU A 94 -75.26 -66.60 -43.79
N ASP A 95 -74.54 -67.18 -44.75
CA ASP A 95 -73.07 -67.12 -44.79
C ASP A 95 -72.58 -65.67 -44.90
N ILE A 96 -73.19 -64.86 -45.79
CA ILE A 96 -72.87 -63.42 -45.93
C ILE A 96 -73.15 -62.66 -44.64
N GLU A 97 -74.31 -62.86 -44.01
CA GLU A 97 -74.65 -62.19 -42.75
C GLU A 97 -73.74 -62.64 -41.59
N THR A 98 -73.30 -63.91 -41.57
CA THR A 98 -72.32 -64.36 -40.57
C THR A 98 -70.96 -63.71 -40.78
N GLN A 99 -70.51 -63.52 -42.03
CA GLN A 99 -69.28 -62.79 -42.34
C GLN A 99 -69.41 -61.31 -41.96
N HIS A 100 -70.52 -60.67 -42.31
CA HIS A 100 -70.79 -59.29 -41.96
C HIS A 100 -70.86 -59.08 -40.44
N LEU A 101 -71.44 -60.02 -39.68
CA LEU A 101 -71.43 -60.00 -38.22
C LEU A 101 -70.01 -60.13 -37.66
N GLN A 102 -69.15 -60.96 -38.26
CA GLN A 102 -67.74 -61.05 -37.87
C GLN A 102 -66.98 -59.75 -38.15
N GLU A 103 -67.21 -59.11 -39.30
CA GLU A 103 -66.62 -57.81 -39.64
C GLU A 103 -67.07 -56.72 -38.66
N LEU A 104 -68.36 -56.66 -38.33
CA LEU A 104 -68.89 -55.72 -37.34
C LEU A 104 -68.28 -55.95 -35.95
N GLN A 105 -68.07 -57.20 -35.55
CA GLN A 105 -67.37 -57.52 -34.30
C GLN A 105 -65.91 -57.05 -34.32
N GLN A 106 -65.20 -57.26 -35.43
CA GLN A 106 -63.82 -56.77 -35.59
C GLN A 106 -63.76 -55.24 -35.56
N ILE A 107 -64.66 -54.55 -36.27
CA ILE A 107 -64.78 -53.09 -36.26
C ILE A 107 -65.04 -52.59 -34.84
N ARG A 108 -65.93 -53.25 -34.09
CA ARG A 108 -66.19 -52.90 -32.69
C ARG A 108 -64.95 -53.04 -31.81
N VAL A 109 -64.22 -54.15 -31.92
CA VAL A 109 -62.98 -54.36 -31.14
C VAL A 109 -61.93 -53.29 -31.49
N VAL A 110 -61.78 -52.94 -32.76
CA VAL A 110 -60.86 -51.88 -33.19
C VAL A 110 -61.32 -50.51 -32.68
N ALA A 111 -62.62 -50.20 -32.74
CA ALA A 111 -63.17 -48.95 -32.23
C ALA A 111 -62.98 -48.83 -30.70
N ASP A 112 -63.23 -49.91 -29.96
CA ASP A 112 -63.01 -49.96 -28.51
C ASP A 112 -61.50 -49.79 -28.18
N ALA A 113 -60.61 -50.45 -28.93
CA ALA A 113 -59.16 -50.31 -28.77
C ALA A 113 -58.67 -48.87 -29.10
N LEU A 114 -59.18 -48.27 -30.18
CA LEU A 114 -58.88 -46.88 -30.53
C LEU A 114 -59.39 -45.91 -29.47
N HIS A 115 -60.57 -46.17 -28.89
CA HIS A 115 -61.12 -45.36 -27.81
C HIS A 115 -60.23 -45.42 -26.56
N ILE A 116 -59.83 -46.62 -26.12
CA ILE A 116 -58.93 -46.82 -24.98
C ILE A 116 -57.59 -46.13 -25.24
N LEU A 117 -57.01 -46.29 -26.44
CA LEU A 117 -55.74 -45.65 -26.79
C LEU A 117 -55.86 -44.13 -26.78
N THR A 118 -56.96 -43.59 -27.30
CA THR A 118 -57.22 -42.14 -27.31
C THR A 118 -57.37 -41.60 -25.89
N GLN A 119 -58.09 -42.30 -25.02
CA GLN A 119 -58.21 -41.94 -23.61
C GLN A 119 -56.84 -41.95 -22.91
N GLY A 120 -56.04 -43.01 -23.13
CA GLY A 120 -54.68 -43.09 -22.59
C GLY A 120 -53.77 -41.95 -23.08
N HIS A 121 -53.86 -41.56 -24.36
CA HIS A 121 -53.13 -40.41 -24.86
C HIS A 121 -53.61 -39.09 -24.24
N GLN A 122 -54.92 -38.90 -24.04
CA GLN A 122 -55.45 -37.70 -23.39
C GLN A 122 -55.01 -37.60 -21.92
N GLU A 123 -55.00 -38.71 -21.18
CA GLU A 123 -54.49 -38.75 -19.81
C GLU A 123 -52.99 -38.45 -19.76
N ASN A 124 -52.21 -39.04 -20.67
CA ASN A 124 -50.78 -38.77 -20.79
C ASN A 124 -50.52 -37.30 -21.10
N LEU A 125 -51.25 -36.69 -22.04
CA LEU A 125 -51.14 -35.27 -22.36
C LEU A 125 -51.45 -34.41 -21.14
N LYS A 126 -52.55 -34.66 -20.43
CA LYS A 126 -52.88 -33.93 -19.20
C LYS A 126 -51.78 -34.07 -18.14
N SER A 127 -51.22 -35.27 -17.97
CA SER A 127 -50.13 -35.49 -17.02
C SER A 127 -48.85 -34.74 -17.41
N LEU A 128 -48.53 -34.65 -18.70
CA LEU A 128 -47.38 -33.91 -19.22
C LEU A 128 -47.58 -32.40 -19.07
N GLU A 129 -48.76 -31.89 -19.40
CA GLU A 129 -49.12 -30.49 -19.20
C GLU A 129 -49.00 -30.08 -17.73
N GLN A 130 -49.51 -30.91 -16.81
CA GLN A 130 -49.36 -30.68 -15.37
C GLN A 130 -47.89 -30.68 -14.92
N LYS A 131 -47.09 -31.64 -15.39
CA LYS A 131 -45.66 -31.69 -15.08
C LYS A 131 -44.94 -30.43 -15.58
N ILE A 132 -45.13 -30.07 -16.85
CA ILE A 132 -44.53 -28.87 -17.44
C ILE A 132 -44.95 -27.61 -16.68
N ALA A 133 -46.24 -27.49 -16.31
CA ALA A 133 -46.72 -26.37 -15.52
C ALA A 133 -46.03 -26.29 -14.15
N SER A 134 -45.92 -27.43 -13.45
CA SER A 134 -45.27 -27.51 -12.14
C SER A 134 -43.77 -27.20 -12.20
N GLU A 135 -43.06 -27.69 -13.21
CA GLU A 135 -41.63 -27.44 -13.42
C GLU A 135 -41.37 -25.97 -13.77
N ARG A 136 -42.25 -25.37 -14.60
CA ARG A 136 -42.19 -23.93 -14.90
C ARG A 136 -42.40 -23.08 -13.65
N GLU A 137 -43.41 -23.39 -12.84
CA GLU A 137 -43.66 -22.67 -11.59
C GLU A 137 -42.49 -22.82 -10.62
N ALA A 138 -41.91 -24.01 -10.50
CA ALA A 138 -40.72 -24.25 -9.68
C ALA A 138 -39.51 -23.44 -10.17
N LEU A 139 -39.27 -23.42 -11.48
CA LEU A 139 -38.18 -22.67 -12.10
C LEU A 139 -38.37 -21.16 -11.96
N GLU A 140 -39.58 -20.64 -12.15
CA GLU A 140 -39.91 -19.23 -11.93
C GLU A 140 -39.69 -18.83 -10.46
N LYS A 141 -40.11 -19.67 -9.51
CA LYS A 141 -39.83 -19.46 -8.09
C LYS A 141 -38.32 -19.42 -7.83
N GLN A 142 -37.55 -20.38 -8.34
CA GLN A 142 -36.09 -20.42 -8.19
C GLN A 142 -35.42 -19.19 -8.80
N GLN A 143 -35.81 -18.78 -10.01
CA GLN A 143 -35.30 -17.56 -10.63
C GLN A 143 -35.62 -16.33 -9.78
N SER A 144 -36.83 -16.22 -9.25
CA SER A 144 -37.22 -15.10 -8.39
C SER A 144 -36.43 -15.07 -7.08
N THR A 145 -36.15 -16.23 -6.47
CA THR A 145 -35.36 -16.31 -5.24
C THR A 145 -33.90 -15.96 -5.48
N ILE A 146 -33.30 -16.44 -6.57
CA ILE A 146 -31.91 -16.14 -6.94
C ILE A 146 -31.77 -14.65 -7.29
N ARG A 147 -32.70 -14.08 -8.05
CA ARG A 147 -32.68 -12.63 -8.35
C ARG A 147 -32.78 -11.80 -7.08
N LYS A 148 -33.64 -12.19 -6.13
CA LYS A 148 -33.76 -11.51 -4.84
C LYS A 148 -32.49 -11.65 -3.98
N SER A 149 -31.82 -12.82 -3.99
CA SER A 149 -30.57 -12.97 -3.23
C SER A 149 -29.45 -12.15 -3.85
N TRP A 150 -29.30 -12.16 -5.18
CA TRP A 150 -28.33 -11.33 -5.88
C TRP A 150 -28.58 -9.84 -5.67
N GLN A 151 -29.84 -9.39 -5.70
CA GLN A 151 -30.15 -7.99 -5.43
C GLN A 151 -29.74 -7.60 -4.01
N LYS A 152 -30.00 -8.45 -3.01
CA LYS A 152 -29.56 -8.21 -1.63
C LYS A 152 -28.04 -8.20 -1.50
N GLU A 153 -27.36 -9.18 -2.09
CA GLU A 153 -25.89 -9.23 -2.10
C GLU A 153 -25.28 -8.00 -2.77
N GLN A 154 -25.91 -7.50 -3.85
CA GLN A 154 -25.47 -6.28 -4.52
C GLN A 154 -25.69 -5.05 -3.63
N GLU A 155 -26.86 -4.92 -3.00
CA GLU A 155 -27.15 -3.83 -2.06
C GLU A 155 -26.16 -3.85 -0.88
N GLU A 156 -25.90 -5.01 -0.28
CA GLU A 156 -24.92 -5.18 0.82
C GLU A 156 -23.48 -4.89 0.36
N PHE A 157 -23.12 -5.29 -0.85
CA PHE A 157 -21.81 -4.98 -1.42
C PHE A 157 -21.65 -3.47 -1.68
N GLU A 158 -22.68 -2.80 -2.20
CA GLU A 158 -22.67 -1.36 -2.42
C GLU A 158 -22.58 -0.59 -1.10
N THR A 159 -23.31 -1.01 -0.06
CA THR A 159 -23.22 -0.36 1.27
C THR A 159 -21.86 -0.57 1.89
N THR A 160 -21.31 -1.79 1.87
CA THR A 160 -19.97 -2.05 2.42
C THR A 160 -18.88 -1.30 1.67
N LEU A 161 -18.99 -1.17 0.34
CA LEU A 161 -18.07 -0.36 -0.45
C LEU A 161 -18.17 1.13 -0.08
N GLN A 162 -19.38 1.65 0.11
CA GLN A 162 -19.58 3.05 0.55
C GLN A 162 -18.99 3.29 1.95
N GLU A 163 -19.24 2.38 2.89
CA GLU A 163 -18.69 2.44 4.24
C GLU A 163 -17.16 2.41 4.24
N GLN A 164 -16.55 1.49 3.49
CA GLN A 164 -15.09 1.40 3.35
C GLN A 164 -14.50 2.66 2.73
N ASN A 165 -15.11 3.20 1.68
CA ASN A 165 -14.67 4.44 1.06
C ASN A 165 -14.80 5.64 2.01
N ALA A 166 -15.86 5.71 2.80
CA ALA A 166 -16.06 6.75 3.79
C ALA A 166 -15.01 6.66 4.91
N LEU A 167 -14.73 5.46 5.42
CA LEU A 167 -13.67 5.22 6.40
C LEU A 167 -12.30 5.62 5.87
N LEU A 168 -11.93 5.17 4.67
CA LEU A 168 -10.67 5.52 4.01
C LEU A 168 -10.53 7.03 3.81
N THR A 169 -11.62 7.71 3.44
CA THR A 169 -11.62 9.17 3.25
C THR A 169 -11.45 9.89 4.59
N ALA A 170 -12.11 9.44 5.64
CA ALA A 170 -11.97 9.99 6.98
C ALA A 170 -10.56 9.76 7.56
N GLU A 171 -9.98 8.58 7.36
CA GLU A 171 -8.59 8.27 7.75
C GLU A 171 -7.61 9.18 7.02
N ARG A 172 -7.72 9.31 5.69
CA ARG A 172 -6.87 10.23 4.91
C ARG A 172 -7.01 11.69 5.37
N GLN A 173 -8.22 12.13 5.70
CA GLN A 173 -8.43 13.48 6.23
C GLN A 173 -7.73 13.67 7.58
N ARG A 174 -7.88 12.71 8.50
CA ARG A 174 -7.18 12.73 9.79
C ARG A 174 -5.67 12.73 9.63
N GLU A 175 -5.11 11.87 8.79
CA GLU A 175 -3.66 11.82 8.53
C GLU A 175 -3.14 13.14 7.95
N VAL A 176 -3.90 13.78 7.04
CA VAL A 176 -3.52 15.09 6.48
C VAL A 176 -3.58 16.18 7.54
N GLU A 177 -4.62 16.20 8.38
CA GLU A 177 -4.77 17.15 9.48
C GLU A 177 -3.67 16.98 10.54
N GLU A 178 -3.39 15.75 10.96
CA GLU A 178 -2.30 15.42 11.89
C GLU A 178 -0.95 15.82 11.32
N TYR A 179 -0.67 15.49 10.06
CA TYR A 179 0.57 15.88 9.40
C TYR A 179 0.74 17.40 9.32
N GLN A 180 -0.32 18.13 8.94
CA GLN A 180 -0.29 19.60 8.89
C GLN A 180 -0.06 20.20 10.27
N TYR A 181 -0.75 19.68 11.29
CA TYR A 181 -0.59 20.12 12.67
C TYR A 181 0.85 19.88 13.17
N ASP A 182 1.40 18.70 12.95
CA ASP A 182 2.77 18.36 13.36
C ASP A 182 3.81 19.18 12.63
N LEU A 183 3.59 19.46 11.34
CA LEU A 183 4.47 20.33 10.55
C LEU A 183 4.42 21.78 11.05
N GLU A 184 3.23 22.33 11.35
CA GLU A 184 3.11 23.66 11.93
C GLU A 184 3.72 23.74 13.33
N ARG A 185 3.50 22.71 14.16
CA ARG A 185 4.07 22.62 15.49
C ARG A 185 5.60 22.57 15.44
N THR A 186 6.16 21.73 14.57
CA THR A 186 7.62 21.61 14.39
C THR A 186 8.21 22.94 13.93
N ARG A 187 7.59 23.61 12.93
CA ARG A 187 8.03 24.93 12.48
C ARG A 187 7.98 25.99 13.58
N LYS A 188 6.95 25.98 14.42
CA LYS A 188 6.85 26.91 15.56
C LYS A 188 7.98 26.65 16.56
N ILE A 189 8.22 25.40 16.93
CA ILE A 189 9.33 25.02 17.83
C ILE A 189 10.67 25.46 17.25
N GLU A 190 10.95 25.14 15.98
CA GLU A 190 12.19 25.54 15.30
C GLU A 190 12.35 27.07 15.23
N THR A 191 11.25 27.80 15.01
CA THR A 191 11.27 29.27 14.97
C THR A 191 11.54 29.85 16.36
N ASP A 192 10.86 29.34 17.40
CA ASP A 192 11.05 29.78 18.78
C ASP A 192 12.48 29.49 19.27
N GLU A 193 13.02 28.31 18.95
CA GLU A 193 14.41 27.93 19.25
C GLU A 193 15.41 28.84 18.54
N TYR A 194 15.19 29.12 17.25
CA TYR A 194 16.02 30.04 16.49
C TYR A 194 15.98 31.47 17.07
N GLU A 195 14.79 31.96 17.42
CA GLU A 195 14.62 33.27 18.05
C GLU A 195 15.30 33.35 19.43
N GLU A 196 15.21 32.30 20.25
CA GLU A 196 15.94 32.19 21.52
C GLU A 196 17.45 32.24 21.32
N ILE A 197 17.99 31.43 20.39
CA ILE A 197 19.42 31.43 20.07
C ILE A 197 19.85 32.82 19.60
N LYS A 198 19.08 33.46 18.72
CA LYS A 198 19.34 34.82 18.24
C LYS A 198 19.35 35.83 19.39
N ARG A 199 18.35 35.80 20.27
CA ARG A 199 18.27 36.69 21.46
C ARG A 199 19.44 36.50 22.40
N ASN A 200 19.90 35.26 22.60
CA ASN A 200 21.05 34.97 23.45
C ASN A 200 22.35 35.47 22.82
N LEU A 201 22.56 35.22 21.52
CA LEU A 201 23.73 35.71 20.79
C LEU A 201 23.79 37.24 20.77
N GLU A 202 22.66 37.92 20.54
CA GLU A 202 22.59 39.39 20.61
C GLU A 202 22.96 39.92 22.00
N ARG A 203 22.50 39.25 23.07
CA ARG A 203 22.89 39.60 24.44
C ARG A 203 24.39 39.40 24.69
N GLU A 204 24.96 38.27 24.25
CA GLU A 204 26.39 37.99 24.38
C GLU A 204 27.25 38.99 23.61
N LEU A 205 26.86 39.34 22.38
CA LEU A 205 27.53 40.35 21.58
C LEU A 205 27.48 41.72 22.26
N GLN A 206 26.31 42.16 22.74
CA GLN A 206 26.18 43.42 23.46
C GLN A 206 27.01 43.45 24.75
N GLN A 207 27.08 42.34 25.48
CA GLN A 207 27.92 42.25 26.67
C GLN A 207 29.40 42.31 26.31
N SER A 208 29.83 41.57 25.28
CA SER A 208 31.21 41.59 24.78
C SER A 208 31.62 42.98 24.27
N GLU A 209 30.74 43.67 23.56
CA GLU A 209 30.95 45.04 23.10
C GLU A 209 31.12 46.00 24.28
N LYS A 210 30.25 45.92 25.31
CA LYS A 210 30.38 46.73 26.52
C LYS A 210 31.67 46.45 27.28
N GLU A 211 32.09 45.19 27.39
CA GLU A 211 33.36 44.82 28.04
C GLU A 211 34.56 45.34 27.25
N LYS A 212 34.56 45.19 25.93
CA LYS A 212 35.61 45.73 25.06
C LYS A 212 35.67 47.25 25.14
N GLU A 213 34.54 47.94 25.10
CA GLU A 213 34.48 49.40 25.19
C GLU A 213 35.07 49.91 26.52
N LYS A 214 34.76 49.23 27.64
CA LYS A 214 35.39 49.53 28.93
C LYS A 214 36.90 49.33 28.89
N GLN A 215 37.36 48.19 28.37
CA GLN A 215 38.81 47.90 28.25
C GLN A 215 39.52 48.93 27.35
N TRP A 216 38.91 49.33 26.25
CA TRP A 216 39.43 50.37 25.36
C TRP A 216 39.52 51.72 26.06
N SER A 217 38.46 52.13 26.76
CA SER A 217 38.44 53.37 27.53
C SER A 217 39.48 53.37 28.66
N GLU A 218 39.61 52.28 29.41
CA GLU A 218 40.66 52.12 30.44
C GLU A 218 42.06 52.20 29.84
N ARG A 219 42.28 51.53 28.71
CA ARG A 219 43.55 51.57 27.99
C ARG A 219 43.87 52.97 27.49
N GLU A 220 42.92 53.66 26.87
CA GLU A 220 43.07 55.03 26.39
C GLU A 220 43.38 55.99 27.55
N ASN A 221 42.65 55.87 28.68
CA ASN A 221 42.93 56.63 29.90
C ASN A 221 44.33 56.34 30.47
N SER A 222 44.78 55.09 30.43
CA SER A 222 46.14 54.73 30.90
C SER A 222 47.23 55.30 30.00
N LEU A 223 47.02 55.27 28.68
CA LEU A 223 47.96 55.79 27.69
C LEU A 223 48.04 57.31 27.76
N THR A 224 46.91 58.00 27.87
CA THR A 224 46.85 59.46 28.02
C THR A 224 47.54 59.94 29.30
N LYS A 225 47.35 59.27 30.45
CA LYS A 225 48.08 59.56 31.69
C LYS A 225 49.59 59.38 31.53
N ARG A 226 50.02 58.26 30.93
CA ARG A 226 51.44 57.95 30.70
C ARG A 226 52.07 58.84 29.63
N GLN A 227 51.28 59.42 28.72
CA GLN A 227 51.78 60.27 27.66
C GLN A 227 52.51 61.51 28.22
N ALA A 228 51.97 62.11 29.29
CA ALA A 228 52.60 63.26 29.93
C ALA A 228 53.98 62.88 30.52
N GLU A 229 54.03 61.83 31.33
CA GLU A 229 55.28 61.29 31.91
C GLU A 229 56.29 60.92 30.82
N PHE A 230 55.84 60.24 29.76
CA PHE A 230 56.69 59.87 28.63
C PHE A 230 57.28 61.11 27.96
N THR A 231 56.47 62.14 27.68
CA THR A 231 56.95 63.39 27.07
C THR A 231 57.91 64.15 27.99
N GLU A 232 57.71 64.10 29.31
CA GLU A 232 58.61 64.71 30.28
C GLU A 232 59.94 63.95 30.34
N HIS A 233 59.91 62.63 30.44
CA HIS A 233 61.10 61.79 30.40
C HIS A 233 61.87 61.94 29.10
N GLN A 234 61.17 62.02 27.97
CA GLN A 234 61.80 62.27 26.68
C GLN A 234 62.53 63.62 26.66
N LYS A 235 61.91 64.69 27.15
CA LYS A 235 62.56 66.00 27.28
C LYS A 235 63.77 65.96 28.22
N LYS A 236 63.68 65.24 29.35
CA LYS A 236 64.81 65.07 30.28
C LYS A 236 65.96 64.32 29.60
N ILE A 237 65.68 63.25 28.87
CA ILE A 237 66.70 62.47 28.14
C ILE A 237 67.36 63.34 27.06
N GLU A 238 66.58 64.12 26.30
CA GLU A 238 67.10 65.03 25.28
C GLU A 238 67.91 66.20 25.88
N GLY A 239 67.55 66.67 27.08
CA GLY A 239 68.24 67.75 27.80
C GLY A 239 69.47 67.31 28.61
N PHE A 240 69.50 66.05 29.07
CA PHE A 240 70.53 65.52 29.96
C PHE A 240 71.98 65.68 29.44
N PRO A 241 72.28 65.51 28.13
CA PRO A 241 73.63 65.75 27.62
C PRO A 241 74.11 67.18 27.85
N LYS A 242 73.24 68.17 27.66
CA LYS A 242 73.58 69.58 27.89
C LYS A 242 73.75 69.88 29.38
N GLU A 243 72.84 69.39 30.22
CA GLU A 243 72.96 69.53 31.67
C GLU A 243 74.25 68.89 32.21
N LEU A 244 74.62 67.71 31.68
CA LEU A 244 75.87 67.04 32.02
C LEU A 244 77.08 67.85 31.56
N GLU A 245 77.09 68.36 30.32
CA GLU A 245 78.15 69.23 29.82
C GLU A 245 78.32 70.49 30.68
N ASP A 246 77.22 71.16 31.03
CA ASP A 246 77.25 72.39 31.82
C ASP A 246 77.66 72.12 33.28
N ALA A 247 77.20 71.01 33.88
CA ALA A 247 77.65 70.58 35.20
C ALA A 247 79.15 70.24 35.23
N VAL A 248 79.65 69.53 34.20
CA VAL A 248 81.08 69.22 34.06
C VAL A 248 81.90 70.49 33.85
N LYS A 249 81.45 71.42 33.01
CA LYS A 249 82.11 72.74 32.83
C LYS A 249 82.16 73.51 34.14
N LYS A 250 81.04 73.61 34.86
CA LYS A 250 80.97 74.31 36.14
C LYS A 250 81.87 73.68 37.20
N ALA A 251 81.83 72.35 37.36
CA ALA A 251 82.71 71.65 38.28
C ALA A 251 84.19 71.81 37.91
N ARG A 252 84.52 71.83 36.61
CA ARG A 252 85.87 72.11 36.12
C ARG A 252 86.31 73.55 36.42
N GLU A 253 85.44 74.52 36.22
CA GLU A 253 85.70 75.94 36.54
C GLU A 253 85.86 76.17 38.04
N GLU A 254 85.03 75.56 38.88
CA GLU A 254 85.14 75.59 40.34
C GLU A 254 86.45 74.94 40.79
N ALA A 255 86.79 73.75 40.29
CA ALA A 255 88.06 73.09 40.60
C ALA A 255 89.28 73.93 40.16
N ILE A 256 89.22 74.57 38.98
CA ILE A 256 90.29 75.48 38.52
C ILE A 256 90.39 76.70 39.44
N LYS A 257 89.26 77.29 39.85
CA LYS A 257 89.24 78.44 40.77
C LYS A 257 89.81 78.07 42.14
N ASP A 258 89.39 76.94 42.71
CA ASP A 258 89.87 76.46 44.01
C ASP A 258 91.37 76.17 43.95
N VAL A 259 91.85 75.44 42.93
CA VAL A 259 93.29 75.18 42.73
C VAL A 259 94.07 76.49 42.55
N HIS A 260 93.53 77.47 41.82
CA HIS A 260 94.19 78.76 41.65
C HIS A 260 94.19 79.59 42.95
N GLN A 261 93.12 79.54 43.75
CA GLN A 261 93.07 80.21 45.06
C GLN A 261 94.06 79.56 46.02
N ASP A 262 94.09 78.23 46.11
CA ASP A 262 95.03 77.48 46.94
C ASP A 262 96.47 77.75 46.51
N ALA A 263 96.77 77.70 45.21
CA ALA A 263 98.09 78.00 44.68
C ALA A 263 98.51 79.45 44.95
N LYS A 264 97.58 80.41 44.85
CA LYS A 264 97.83 81.82 45.18
C LYS A 264 98.09 82.00 46.67
N VAL A 265 97.29 81.39 47.54
CA VAL A 265 97.51 81.43 49.00
C VAL A 265 98.87 80.81 49.35
N GLN A 266 99.23 79.68 48.73
CA GLN A 266 100.55 79.08 48.94
C GLN A 266 101.68 79.98 48.43
N ALA A 267 101.54 80.59 47.25
CA ALA A 267 102.53 81.53 46.73
C ALA A 267 102.68 82.77 47.61
N ASP A 268 101.58 83.37 48.04
CA ASP A 268 101.56 84.53 48.95
C ASP A 268 102.19 84.18 50.32
N LEU A 269 101.95 82.97 50.84
CA LEU A 269 102.60 82.46 52.06
C LEU A 269 104.11 82.25 51.85
N TYR A 270 104.50 81.62 50.75
CA TYR A 270 105.92 81.43 50.40
C TYR A 270 106.66 82.77 50.23
N GLU A 271 106.04 83.75 49.59
CA GLU A 271 106.60 85.09 49.41
C GLU A 271 106.78 85.79 50.77
N LYS A 272 105.76 85.73 51.65
CA LYS A 272 105.87 86.27 53.02
C LYS A 272 106.91 85.54 53.87
N GLU A 273 107.01 84.22 53.78
CA GLU A 273 108.05 83.45 54.46
C GLU A 273 109.44 83.85 53.95
N TRP A 274 109.60 84.03 52.63
CA TRP A 274 110.85 84.50 52.04
C TRP A 274 111.19 85.93 52.49
N GLU A 275 110.24 86.86 52.48
CA GLU A 275 110.43 88.23 52.97
C GLU A 275 110.80 88.25 54.46
N ALA A 276 110.11 87.47 55.30
CA ALA A 276 110.44 87.35 56.72
C ALA A 276 111.84 86.77 56.92
N THR A 277 112.23 85.76 56.13
CA THR A 277 113.57 85.16 56.17
C THR A 277 114.63 86.16 55.71
N LYS A 278 114.35 86.94 54.66
CA LYS A 278 115.22 88.01 54.18
C LYS A 278 115.41 89.09 55.24
N GLN A 279 114.33 89.58 55.85
CA GLN A 279 114.38 90.57 56.94
C GLN A 279 115.14 90.02 58.15
N ALA A 280 114.92 88.76 58.54
CA ALA A 280 115.67 88.13 59.62
C ALA A 280 117.18 88.06 59.32
N ASN A 281 117.54 87.74 58.08
CA ASN A 281 118.93 87.75 57.63
C ASN A 281 119.51 89.17 57.57
N GLU A 282 118.76 90.17 57.10
CA GLU A 282 119.15 91.58 57.12
C GLU A 282 119.37 92.09 58.54
N PHE A 283 118.47 91.80 59.49
CA PHE A 283 118.67 92.12 60.90
C PHE A 283 119.89 91.42 61.49
N LYS A 284 120.17 90.18 61.06
CA LYS A 284 121.36 89.44 61.49
C LYS A 284 122.64 90.05 60.93
N ILE A 285 122.63 90.51 59.67
CA ILE A 285 123.73 91.28 59.07
C ILE A 285 123.92 92.59 59.83
N GLN A 286 122.87 93.37 60.07
CA GLN A 286 122.96 94.62 60.83
C GLN A 286 123.50 94.41 62.25
N SER A 287 123.07 93.35 62.94
CA SER A 287 123.59 92.99 64.25
C SER A 287 125.08 92.61 64.21
N LEU A 288 125.49 91.85 63.20
CA LEU A 288 126.91 91.51 62.98
C LEU A 288 127.74 92.75 62.61
N GLU A 289 127.23 93.65 61.78
CA GLU A 289 127.87 94.92 61.44
C GLU A 289 128.02 95.82 62.67
N GLN A 290 126.98 95.96 63.50
CA GLN A 290 127.07 96.66 64.78
C GLN A 290 128.08 96.01 65.73
N THR A 291 128.16 94.67 65.72
CA THR A 291 129.14 93.93 66.53
C THR A 291 130.57 94.16 66.02
N ILE A 292 130.78 94.13 64.70
CA ILE A 292 132.06 94.45 64.06
C ILE A 292 132.45 95.89 64.36
N GLN A 293 131.52 96.83 64.32
CA GLN A 293 131.79 98.23 64.63
C GLN A 293 132.18 98.43 66.09
N LYS A 294 131.46 97.82 67.04
CA LYS A 294 131.86 97.79 68.46
C LYS A 294 133.22 97.14 68.67
N GLN A 295 133.51 96.03 67.99
CA GLN A 295 134.81 95.37 68.07
C GLN A 295 135.92 96.24 67.47
N SER A 296 135.64 96.96 66.38
CA SER A 296 136.58 97.92 65.80
C SER A 296 136.84 99.08 66.76
N GLU A 297 135.82 99.62 67.41
CA GLU A 297 135.95 100.64 68.45
C GLU A 297 136.80 100.12 69.62
N GLN A 298 136.52 98.90 70.11
CA GLN A 298 137.31 98.26 71.17
C GLN A 298 138.77 98.01 70.75
N ILE A 299 139.02 97.62 69.50
CA ILE A 299 140.39 97.47 68.97
C ILE A 299 141.09 98.83 68.94
N THR A 300 140.42 99.90 68.49
CA THR A 300 141.01 101.23 68.49
C THR A 300 141.29 101.73 69.92
N GLU A 301 140.40 101.44 70.87
CA GLU A 301 140.57 101.79 72.27
C GLU A 301 141.71 100.99 72.93
N MET A 302 141.78 99.67 72.71
CA MET A 302 142.90 98.85 73.16
C MET A 302 144.22 99.26 72.50
N THR A 303 144.21 99.67 71.23
CA THR A 303 145.41 100.16 70.54
C THR A 303 145.88 101.49 71.12
N ALA A 304 144.93 102.39 71.46
CA ALA A 304 145.23 103.64 72.16
C ALA A 304 145.76 103.38 73.58
N GLN A 305 145.16 102.44 74.32
CA GLN A 305 145.64 102.01 75.64
C GLN A 305 147.03 101.37 75.55
N LEU A 306 147.33 100.59 74.50
CA LEU A 306 148.64 100.01 74.27
C LEU A 306 149.69 101.07 73.93
N GLN A 307 149.35 102.06 73.10
CA GLN A 307 150.22 103.22 72.84
C GLN A 307 150.46 104.07 74.09
N ALA A 308 149.44 104.25 74.93
CA ALA A 308 149.56 104.94 76.21
C ALA A 308 150.44 104.15 77.20
N ALA A 309 150.29 102.82 77.27
CA ALA A 309 151.11 101.94 78.08
C ALA A 309 152.57 101.90 77.59
N LEU A 310 152.80 101.91 76.27
CA LEU A 310 154.13 102.02 75.69
C LEU A 310 154.78 103.37 76.02
N LYS A 311 154.02 104.48 75.98
CA LYS A 311 154.50 105.79 76.45
C LYS A 311 154.80 105.81 77.94
N GLN A 312 153.95 105.22 78.79
CA GLN A 312 154.21 105.10 80.23
C GLN A 312 155.43 104.23 80.54
N ALA A 313 155.69 103.16 79.78
CA ALA A 313 156.88 102.35 79.93
C ALA A 313 158.16 103.09 79.49
N GLN A 314 158.08 103.92 78.44
CA GLN A 314 159.20 104.78 78.01
C GLN A 314 159.49 105.93 78.99
N ASP A 315 158.45 106.57 79.54
CA ASP A 315 158.62 107.67 80.49
C ASP A 315 159.15 107.19 81.86
N ILE A 316 158.86 105.95 82.28
CA ILE A 316 159.42 105.37 83.51
C ILE A 316 160.90 104.98 83.32
N ALA A 317 161.30 104.58 82.12
CA ALA A 317 162.71 104.29 81.81
C ALA A 317 163.57 105.56 81.71
N MET A 318 163.00 106.71 81.30
CA MET A 318 163.74 107.98 81.16
C MET A 318 163.85 108.82 82.44
N ARG A 319 163.16 108.50 83.54
CA ARG A 319 162.99 109.44 84.68
C ARG A 319 163.76 109.19 85.97
N ALA A 320 164.69 108.23 86.08
CA ALA A 320 165.48 108.12 87.32
C ALA A 320 166.84 107.40 87.22
N PHE A 321 167.48 107.44 86.04
CA PHE A 321 168.92 107.14 85.91
C PHE A 321 169.80 108.38 86.18
N ASP A 322 169.23 109.50 86.65
CA ASP A 322 169.84 110.83 86.45
C ASP A 322 169.91 111.78 87.67
N ASN A 323 169.95 111.30 88.94
CA ASN A 323 170.72 112.07 89.93
C ASN A 323 171.20 111.29 91.18
N SER A 324 172.33 110.63 91.02
CA SER A 324 173.25 110.27 92.09
C SER A 324 174.54 111.09 91.94
N SER A 325 174.63 112.29 92.55
CA SER A 325 175.92 112.85 93.00
C SER A 325 175.79 114.16 93.80
N ALA A 326 176.28 114.10 95.04
CA ALA A 326 176.84 115.20 95.87
C ALA A 326 175.89 116.14 96.63
N LYS A 327 176.21 116.70 97.79
CA LYS A 327 177.08 116.39 98.95
C LYS A 327 176.87 117.59 99.91
N LEU A 328 176.71 117.31 101.21
CA LEU A 328 177.10 118.10 102.39
C LEU A 328 177.09 119.66 102.41
N THR A 329 176.52 120.14 103.54
CA THR A 329 176.92 121.24 104.45
C THR A 329 176.27 122.64 104.34
N GLY A 330 175.90 123.16 105.52
CA GLY A 330 175.69 124.60 105.81
C GLY A 330 174.26 124.95 106.23
N THR A 331 173.91 124.92 107.53
CA THR A 331 174.02 126.01 108.54
C THR A 331 172.98 127.12 108.43
N GLU A 332 172.40 127.46 109.60
CA GLU A 332 171.65 128.71 109.92
C GLU A 332 170.28 128.86 109.24
N LYS A 333 169.25 129.50 109.80
CA LYS A 333 168.92 130.15 111.08
C LYS A 333 167.41 130.46 110.97
N ARG A 334 166.71 130.50 112.11
CA ARG A 334 165.71 131.52 112.53
C ARG A 334 165.23 132.47 111.40
N ASN A 335 163.94 132.56 111.08
CA ASN A 335 162.75 132.60 111.94
C ASN A 335 161.63 131.67 111.47
#